data_AF-A0A7C1ATG6-F1
#
_entry.id   AF-A0A7C1ATG6-F1
#
_cell.length_a   1.000
_cell.length_b   1.000
_cell.length_c   1.000
_cell.angle_alpha   90.00
_cell.angle_beta   90.00
_cell.angle_gamma   90.00
#
_symmetry.space_group_name_H-M   'P 1'
#
loop_
_entity.id
_entity.type
_entity.pdbx_description
1 polymer ?
#
loop_
_entity_poly.entity_id
_entity_poly.type
_entity_poly.pdbx_seq_one_letter_code
_entity_poly.pdbx_strand_id
1 'polypeptide(L)'
;CDVRSIIVLLQENQLKRDDIFIIGVECSGVIAEHTLASGKESPGELDFDEKCKACRPSTPRLYDYLVSQKDQKDKGVLPEENPYQDIRKFEAKSIEERFKFWQEEFSRCIRCYACRQICPMCYCPRCVADQTMPTWFSRAPDLEGNLAWNVIRAFHLAGRCIDCGECERACPVGIPLREVNKKIEKDIKELFDYEAGAGVDQKPLLSCFDQNDPEDFIR
;
A
#
# COMPACT_ATOMS: atom_id res chain seq x y z
N CYS A 1 -4.51 7.74 -5.16
CA CYS A 1 -4.66 6.37 -4.63
C CYS A 1 -5.74 5.60 -5.37
N ASP A 2 -6.98 6.08 -5.41
CA ASP A 2 -8.12 5.32 -5.92
C ASP A 2 -7.98 4.87 -7.38
N VAL A 3 -7.51 5.77 -8.25
CA VAL A 3 -7.26 5.42 -9.66
C VAL A 3 -6.20 4.32 -9.81
N ARG A 4 -5.18 4.28 -8.95
CA ARG A 4 -4.17 3.20 -8.95
C ARG A 4 -4.81 1.88 -8.53
N SER A 5 -5.71 1.90 -7.55
CA SER A 5 -6.49 0.71 -7.17
C SER A 5 -7.33 0.21 -8.35
N ILE A 6 -8.02 1.10 -9.06
CA ILE A 6 -8.82 0.75 -10.24
C ILE A 6 -7.94 0.12 -11.31
N ILE A 7 -6.76 0.71 -11.60
CA ILE A 7 -5.82 0.16 -12.57
C ILE A 7 -5.39 -1.26 -12.19
N VAL A 8 -5.00 -1.51 -10.93
CA VAL A 8 -4.62 -2.86 -10.49
C VAL A 8 -5.80 -3.84 -10.58
N LEU A 9 -7.02 -3.41 -10.23
CA LEU A 9 -8.21 -4.26 -10.35
C LEU A 9 -8.56 -4.59 -11.81
N LEU A 10 -8.30 -3.68 -12.76
CA LEU A 10 -8.43 -3.95 -14.19
C LEU A 10 -7.37 -4.97 -14.64
N GLN A 11 -6.10 -4.78 -14.24
CA GLN A 11 -4.99 -5.69 -14.54
C GLN A 11 -5.23 -7.12 -14.00
N GLU A 12 -5.85 -7.22 -12.82
CA GLU A 12 -6.17 -8.49 -12.15
C GLU A 12 -7.52 -9.06 -12.57
N ASN A 13 -8.17 -8.50 -13.59
CA ASN A 13 -9.49 -8.92 -14.10
C ASN A 13 -10.60 -8.94 -13.02
N GLN A 14 -10.48 -8.09 -12.00
CA GLN A 14 -11.50 -7.91 -10.96
C GLN A 14 -12.54 -6.86 -11.35
N LEU A 15 -12.20 -6.00 -12.32
CA LEU A 15 -13.11 -5.04 -12.94
C LEU A 15 -13.02 -5.18 -14.47
N LYS A 16 -14.14 -4.89 -15.15
CA LYS A 16 -14.15 -4.70 -16.60
C LYS A 16 -14.19 -3.21 -16.90
N ARG A 17 -13.37 -2.75 -17.84
CA ARG A 17 -13.29 -1.32 -18.18
C ARG A 17 -14.61 -0.74 -18.67
N ASP A 18 -15.41 -1.54 -19.39
CA ASP A 18 -16.70 -1.14 -19.95
C ASP A 18 -17.82 -1.04 -18.89
N ASP A 19 -17.61 -1.64 -17.72
CA ASP A 19 -18.59 -1.63 -16.61
C ASP A 19 -18.41 -0.42 -15.68
N ILE A 20 -17.42 0.44 -15.93
CA ILE A 20 -17.08 1.58 -15.06
C ILE A 20 -16.98 2.90 -15.83
N PHE A 21 -17.47 3.96 -15.21
CA PHE A 21 -17.28 5.34 -15.64
C PHE A 21 -16.50 6.10 -14.56
N ILE A 22 -15.35 6.65 -14.91
CA ILE A 22 -14.40 7.24 -13.96
C ILE A 22 -14.46 8.76 -14.05
N ILE A 23 -14.99 9.38 -13.00
CA ILE A 23 -14.90 10.84 -12.81
C ILE A 23 -13.62 11.12 -12.02
N GLY A 24 -12.61 11.63 -12.71
CA GLY A 24 -11.35 12.06 -12.11
C GLY A 24 -11.49 13.42 -11.42
N VAL A 25 -10.89 13.55 -10.24
CA VAL A 25 -10.76 14.82 -9.52
C VAL A 25 -9.29 14.99 -9.16
N GLU A 26 -8.77 16.21 -9.34
CA GLU A 26 -7.42 16.57 -8.90
C GLU A 26 -7.30 16.47 -7.38
N CYS A 27 -6.34 15.69 -6.91
CA CYS A 27 -6.15 15.40 -5.49
C CYS A 27 -5.23 16.43 -4.83
N SER A 28 -5.73 17.09 -3.79
CA SER A 28 -4.95 18.02 -2.95
C SER A 28 -4.26 17.33 -1.75
N GLY A 29 -4.26 16.01 -1.70
CA GLY A 29 -3.78 15.24 -0.55
C GLY A 29 -4.83 15.03 0.54
N VAL A 30 -4.46 14.23 1.54
CA VAL A 30 -5.28 13.90 2.71
C VAL A 30 -4.64 14.55 3.92
N ILE A 31 -5.44 15.27 4.71
CA ILE A 31 -4.97 15.90 5.96
C ILE A 31 -4.71 14.81 7.00
N ALA A 32 -3.61 14.91 7.75
CA ALA A 32 -3.29 13.99 8.81
C ALA A 32 -4.29 14.10 9.97
N GLU A 33 -4.66 12.97 10.59
CA GLU A 33 -5.68 12.92 11.64
C GLU A 33 -5.37 13.82 12.85
N HIS A 34 -4.09 13.92 13.24
CA HIS A 34 -3.65 14.77 14.36
C HIS A 34 -3.86 16.26 14.08
N THR A 35 -3.85 16.68 12.80
CA THR A 35 -4.11 18.06 12.40
C THR A 35 -5.59 18.39 12.63
N LEU A 36 -6.50 17.48 12.24
CA LEU A 36 -7.94 17.64 12.46
C LEU A 36 -8.28 17.72 13.96
N ALA A 37 -7.65 16.87 14.78
CA ALA A 37 -7.85 16.85 16.22
C ALA A 37 -7.37 18.14 16.93
N SER A 38 -6.44 18.88 16.30
CA SER A 38 -5.88 20.12 16.86
C SER A 38 -6.70 21.38 16.57
N GLY A 39 -7.78 21.29 15.78
CA GLY A 39 -8.63 22.43 15.43
C GLY A 39 -7.96 23.45 14.50
N LYS A 40 -6.86 23.08 13.85
CA LYS A 40 -6.14 23.92 12.89
C LYS A 40 -6.85 23.91 11.55
N GLU A 41 -7.32 25.08 11.12
CA GLU A 41 -8.07 25.25 9.86
C GLU A 41 -7.30 26.07 8.81
N SER A 42 -6.18 26.70 9.19
CA SER A 42 -5.42 27.57 8.28
C SER A 42 -4.51 26.74 7.34
N PRO A 43 -4.48 27.03 6.02
CA PRO A 43 -3.73 26.21 5.05
C PRO A 43 -2.21 26.09 5.27
N GLY A 44 -1.61 26.98 6.08
CA GLY A 44 -0.18 26.94 6.42
C GLY A 44 0.15 26.08 7.64
N GLU A 45 -0.87 25.58 8.35
CA GLU A 45 -0.72 24.81 9.58
C GLU A 45 -1.17 23.34 9.42
N LEU A 46 -1.60 22.95 8.21
CA LEU A 46 -2.08 21.61 7.92
C LEU A 46 -0.90 20.67 7.65
N ASP A 47 -0.79 19.59 8.43
CA ASP A 47 0.05 18.45 8.06
C ASP A 47 -0.74 17.47 7.19
N PHE A 48 -0.06 16.80 6.27
CA PHE A 48 -0.63 15.81 5.38
C PHE A 48 -0.32 14.40 5.86
N ASP A 49 -1.14 13.44 5.48
CA ASP A 49 -0.87 12.02 5.68
C ASP A 49 0.48 11.64 5.04
N GLU A 50 1.24 10.77 5.71
CA GLU A 50 2.57 10.32 5.27
C GLU A 50 2.60 9.76 3.84
N LYS A 51 1.47 9.25 3.32
CA LYS A 51 1.37 8.83 1.91
C LYS A 51 1.35 10.00 0.93
N CYS A 52 0.78 11.12 1.34
CA CYS A 52 0.61 12.31 0.51
C CYS A 52 1.91 13.11 0.41
N LYS A 53 2.78 13.05 1.43
CA LYS A 53 4.08 13.74 1.45
C LYS A 53 5.01 13.34 0.28
N ALA A 54 4.92 12.09 -0.19
CA ALA A 54 5.73 11.56 -1.29
C ALA A 54 4.91 11.23 -2.57
N CYS A 55 3.64 11.66 -2.64
CA CYS A 55 2.76 11.33 -3.76
C CYS A 55 3.04 12.23 -4.97
N ARG A 56 3.28 11.63 -6.15
CA ARG A 56 3.70 12.35 -7.36
C ARG A 56 2.55 12.94 -8.19
N PRO A 57 1.52 12.17 -8.61
CA PRO A 57 0.47 12.72 -9.44
C PRO A 57 -0.74 13.18 -8.60
N SER A 58 -1.03 14.47 -8.61
CA SER A 58 -2.31 15.02 -8.14
C SER A 58 -3.45 14.72 -9.13
N THR A 59 -3.13 14.69 -10.42
CA THR A 59 -4.09 14.38 -11.49
C THR A 59 -4.19 12.87 -11.69
N PRO A 60 -5.40 12.28 -11.66
CA PRO A 60 -5.59 10.86 -11.94
C PRO A 60 -5.09 10.46 -13.34
N ARG A 61 -4.42 9.31 -13.46
CA ARG A 61 -3.88 8.83 -14.76
C ARG A 61 -4.89 8.15 -15.67
N LEU A 62 -6.05 7.78 -15.13
CA LEU A 62 -7.14 7.12 -15.84
C LEU A 62 -8.45 7.80 -15.43
N TYR A 63 -9.20 8.31 -16.41
CA TYR A 63 -10.51 8.93 -16.21
C TYR A 63 -11.28 8.97 -17.55
N ASP A 64 -12.61 9.02 -17.45
CA ASP A 64 -13.51 9.32 -18.57
C ASP A 64 -13.84 10.82 -18.62
N TYR A 65 -13.94 11.45 -17.45
CA TYR A 65 -14.18 12.87 -17.31
C TYR A 65 -13.33 13.44 -16.17
N LEU A 66 -12.56 14.49 -16.44
CA LEU A 66 -11.74 15.17 -15.44
C LEU A 66 -12.42 16.45 -14.97
N VAL A 67 -12.68 16.55 -13.66
CA VAL A 67 -13.09 17.78 -13.00
C VAL A 67 -11.83 18.56 -12.64
N SER A 68 -11.40 19.46 -13.51
CA SER A 68 -10.26 20.36 -13.24
C SER A 68 -10.68 21.54 -12.35
N GLN A 69 -9.92 21.84 -11.32
CA GLN A 69 -10.08 23.08 -10.56
C GLN A 69 -9.11 24.14 -11.12
N LYS A 70 -9.65 25.13 -11.86
CA LYS A 70 -8.86 26.16 -12.56
C LYS A 70 -7.86 26.94 -11.69
N ASP A 71 -8.09 26.97 -10.37
CA ASP A 71 -7.27 27.71 -9.40
C ASP A 71 -6.41 26.81 -8.50
N GLN A 72 -6.49 25.49 -8.67
CA GLN A 72 -5.75 24.54 -7.85
C GLN A 72 -4.38 24.32 -8.48
N LYS A 73 -3.39 25.13 -8.06
CA LYS A 73 -1.99 24.82 -8.33
C LYS A 73 -1.70 23.43 -7.78
N ASP A 74 -0.99 22.64 -8.57
CA ASP A 74 -0.48 21.33 -8.21
C ASP A 74 0.30 21.44 -6.89
N LYS A 75 -0.36 21.19 -5.75
CA LYS A 75 0.26 21.20 -4.41
C LYS A 75 0.84 19.82 -4.07
N GLY A 76 1.23 19.05 -5.08
CA GLY A 76 2.15 17.92 -4.92
C GLY A 76 3.51 18.46 -4.46
N VAL A 77 3.80 18.28 -3.18
CA VAL A 77 4.98 18.84 -2.50
C VAL A 77 6.29 18.34 -3.14
N LEU A 78 7.18 19.32 -3.36
CA LEU A 78 8.64 19.31 -3.49
C LEU A 78 9.32 18.05 -4.09
N PRO A 79 9.85 18.14 -5.32
CA PRO A 79 10.75 17.11 -5.85
C PRO A 79 12.09 17.21 -5.12
N GLU A 80 12.44 16.24 -4.26
CA GLU A 80 13.84 15.89 -3.96
C GLU A 80 14.03 14.67 -3.03
N GLU A 81 13.05 14.29 -2.18
CA GLU A 81 13.27 13.20 -1.22
C GLU A 81 12.95 11.80 -1.79
N ASN A 82 13.86 10.85 -1.54
CA ASN A 82 13.70 9.44 -1.90
C ASN A 82 12.46 8.86 -1.20
N PRO A 83 11.43 8.35 -1.91
CA PRO A 83 10.18 7.87 -1.29
C PRO A 83 10.38 6.69 -0.35
N TYR A 84 11.56 6.04 -0.39
CA TYR A 84 11.94 4.90 0.44
C TYR A 84 12.95 5.25 1.53
N GLN A 85 13.21 6.53 1.80
CA GLN A 85 14.21 6.96 2.78
C GLN A 85 13.97 6.33 4.17
N ASP A 86 12.73 6.31 4.64
CA ASP A 86 12.42 5.73 5.96
C ASP A 86 12.56 4.21 5.98
N ILE A 87 12.26 3.54 4.87
CA ILE A 87 12.52 2.11 4.71
C ILE A 87 14.03 1.85 4.80
N ARG A 88 14.86 2.64 4.12
CA ARG A 88 16.32 2.49 4.18
C ARG A 88 16.87 2.74 5.58
N LYS A 89 16.34 3.73 6.31
CA LYS A 89 16.69 3.95 7.74
C LYS A 89 16.35 2.72 8.57
N PHE A 90 15.20 2.09 8.34
CA PHE A 90 14.79 0.89 9.05
C PHE A 90 15.65 -0.33 8.67
N GLU A 91 16.00 -0.49 7.39
CA GLU A 91 16.86 -1.56 6.88
C GLU A 91 18.30 -1.52 7.42
N ALA A 92 18.79 -0.33 7.79
CA ALA A 92 20.12 -0.16 8.38
C ALA A 92 20.24 -0.74 9.80
N LYS A 93 19.13 -1.06 10.46
CA LYS A 93 19.12 -1.77 11.76
C LYS A 93 19.53 -3.23 11.59
N SER A 94 20.01 -3.85 12.67
CA SER A 94 20.37 -5.28 12.66
C SER A 94 19.16 -6.17 12.37
N ILE A 95 19.40 -7.42 11.95
CA ILE A 95 18.31 -8.40 11.74
C ILE A 95 17.54 -8.62 13.05
N GLU A 96 18.25 -8.71 14.17
CA GLU A 96 17.69 -8.90 15.50
C GLU A 96 16.83 -7.72 15.93
N GLU A 97 17.29 -6.48 15.69
CA GLU A 97 16.52 -5.26 15.99
C GLU A 97 15.24 -5.18 15.17
N ARG A 98 15.32 -5.46 13.86
CA ARG A 98 14.15 -5.47 12.97
C ARG A 98 13.16 -6.58 13.35
N PHE A 99 13.66 -7.77 13.65
CA PHE A 99 12.82 -8.91 14.02
C PHE A 99 12.16 -8.68 15.39
N LYS A 100 12.87 -8.09 16.35
CA LYS A 100 12.32 -7.71 17.64
C LYS A 100 11.20 -6.66 17.49
N PHE A 101 11.43 -5.61 16.70
CA PHE A 101 10.42 -4.59 16.42
C PHE A 101 9.13 -5.22 15.88
N TRP A 102 9.22 -6.08 14.86
CA TRP A 102 8.03 -6.71 14.28
C TRP A 102 7.34 -7.69 15.22
N GLN A 103 8.09 -8.39 16.08
CA GLN A 103 7.48 -9.21 17.12
C GLN A 103 6.68 -8.36 18.12
N GLU A 104 7.22 -7.23 18.56
CA GLU A 104 6.54 -6.31 19.46
C GLU A 104 5.28 -5.73 18.81
N GLU A 105 5.38 -5.21 17.58
CA GLU A 105 4.24 -4.66 16.83
C GLU A 105 3.15 -5.72 16.55
N PHE A 106 3.52 -6.90 16.07
CA PHE A 106 2.55 -7.96 15.74
C PHE A 106 1.98 -8.66 16.96
N SER A 107 2.66 -8.65 18.12
CA SER A 107 2.07 -9.17 19.37
C SER A 107 0.80 -8.42 19.79
N ARG A 108 0.66 -7.15 19.38
CA ARG A 108 -0.54 -6.32 19.65
C ARG A 108 -1.70 -6.63 18.71
N CYS A 109 -1.50 -7.41 17.65
CA CYS A 109 -2.53 -7.66 16.65
C CYS A 109 -3.67 -8.52 17.25
N ILE A 110 -4.87 -7.93 17.30
CA ILE A 110 -6.08 -8.58 17.82
C ILE A 110 -6.84 -9.39 16.76
N ARG A 111 -6.26 -9.60 15.57
CA ARG A 111 -6.89 -10.31 14.44
C ARG A 111 -8.31 -9.84 14.07
N CYS A 112 -8.55 -8.53 14.15
CA CYS A 112 -9.83 -7.93 13.74
C CYS A 112 -10.03 -7.88 12.21
N TYR A 113 -8.97 -8.10 11.43
CA TYR A 113 -8.96 -8.07 9.96
C TYR A 113 -9.41 -6.75 9.30
N ALA A 114 -9.50 -5.64 10.03
CA ALA A 114 -9.82 -4.33 9.46
C ALA A 114 -8.87 -3.95 8.31
N CYS A 115 -7.57 -4.23 8.47
CA CYS A 115 -6.56 -4.02 7.44
C CYS A 115 -6.78 -4.84 6.15
N ARG A 116 -7.45 -6.00 6.24
CA ARG A 116 -7.86 -6.79 5.08
C ARG A 116 -9.11 -6.18 4.44
N GLN A 117 -10.14 -5.87 5.24
CA GLN A 117 -11.43 -5.40 4.72
C GLN A 117 -11.33 -4.05 4.00
N ILE A 118 -10.45 -3.16 4.48
CA ILE A 118 -10.25 -1.86 3.85
C ILE A 118 -9.39 -1.91 2.58
N CYS A 119 -8.64 -3.01 2.37
CA CYS A 119 -7.65 -3.06 1.31
C CYS A 119 -8.31 -3.43 -0.03
N PRO A 120 -8.24 -2.56 -1.07
CA PRO A 120 -8.84 -2.86 -2.36
C PRO A 120 -8.19 -4.06 -3.06
N MET A 121 -6.96 -4.40 -2.67
CA MET A 121 -6.19 -5.52 -3.24
C MET A 121 -6.47 -6.86 -2.53
N CYS A 122 -7.32 -6.88 -1.50
CA CYS A 122 -7.73 -8.08 -0.77
C CYS A 122 -9.10 -8.59 -1.25
N TYR A 123 -9.23 -8.88 -2.55
CA TYR A 123 -10.49 -9.27 -3.21
C TYR A 123 -10.74 -10.79 -3.29
N CYS A 124 -9.86 -11.63 -2.73
CA CYS A 124 -9.98 -13.08 -2.85
C CYS A 124 -11.34 -13.58 -2.30
N PRO A 125 -12.11 -14.37 -3.07
CA PRO A 125 -13.41 -14.90 -2.61
C PRO A 125 -13.25 -15.91 -1.47
N ARG A 126 -12.06 -16.52 -1.36
CA ARG A 126 -11.67 -17.41 -0.26
C ARG A 126 -10.34 -16.95 0.28
N CYS A 127 -10.31 -16.51 1.54
CA CYS A 127 -9.08 -16.10 2.21
C CYS A 127 -8.65 -17.19 3.20
N VAL A 128 -7.35 -17.43 3.30
CA VAL A 128 -6.76 -18.38 4.25
C VAL A 128 -7.09 -17.98 5.71
N ALA A 129 -7.33 -16.69 5.97
CA ALA A 129 -7.76 -16.20 7.28
C ALA A 129 -9.14 -16.74 7.70
N ASP A 130 -10.01 -17.07 6.74
CA ASP A 130 -11.37 -17.58 7.00
C ASP A 130 -11.42 -19.10 6.95
N GLN A 131 -10.37 -19.76 6.47
CA GLN A 131 -10.34 -21.21 6.31
C GLN A 131 -10.07 -21.91 7.63
N THR A 132 -10.88 -22.92 7.93
CA THR A 132 -10.69 -23.85 9.05
C THR A 132 -10.00 -25.14 8.63
N MET A 133 -9.94 -25.43 7.32
CA MET A 133 -9.34 -26.64 6.77
C MET A 133 -8.86 -26.42 5.32
N PRO A 134 -7.58 -26.69 5.01
CA PRO A 134 -6.50 -26.92 5.97
C PRO A 134 -6.19 -25.65 6.79
N THR A 135 -5.69 -25.83 8.01
CA THR A 135 -5.25 -24.70 8.84
C THR A 135 -3.82 -24.31 8.45
N TRP A 136 -3.66 -23.18 7.75
CA TRP A 136 -2.36 -22.69 7.30
C TRP A 136 -1.54 -22.01 8.41
N PHE A 137 -2.22 -21.39 9.39
CA PHE A 137 -1.59 -20.75 10.56
C PHE A 137 -2.56 -20.69 11.74
N SER A 138 -2.03 -20.44 12.95
CA SER A 138 -2.85 -20.17 14.13
C SER A 138 -3.77 -18.97 13.89
N ARG A 139 -5.08 -19.20 14.07
CA ARG A 139 -6.10 -18.14 14.01
C ARG A 139 -6.26 -17.41 15.34
N ALA A 140 -5.65 -17.93 16.40
CA ALA A 140 -5.58 -17.21 17.66
C ALA A 140 -4.71 -15.95 17.47
N PRO A 141 -5.01 -14.85 18.21
CA PRO A 141 -4.19 -13.65 18.21
C PRO A 141 -2.93 -13.86 19.07
N ASP A 142 -2.14 -14.88 18.73
CA ASP A 142 -0.83 -15.16 19.31
C ASP A 142 0.29 -14.64 18.37
N LEU A 143 1.51 -14.53 18.89
CA LEU A 143 2.63 -13.96 18.13
C LEU A 143 2.92 -14.76 16.85
N GLU A 144 2.94 -16.09 16.93
CA GLU A 144 3.26 -16.98 15.80
C GLU A 144 2.26 -16.80 14.66
N GLY A 145 0.97 -16.90 14.99
CA GLY A 145 -0.11 -16.66 14.04
C GLY A 145 -0.02 -15.25 13.48
N ASN A 146 0.07 -14.24 14.34
CA ASN A 146 0.08 -12.83 13.93
C ASN A 146 1.23 -12.54 12.96
N LEU A 147 2.42 -13.07 13.23
CA LEU A 147 3.56 -12.98 12.34
C LEU A 147 3.24 -13.66 11.00
N ALA A 148 2.78 -14.92 11.01
CA ALA A 148 2.44 -15.66 9.80
C ALA A 148 1.42 -14.91 8.93
N TRP A 149 0.35 -14.38 9.53
CA TRP A 149 -0.67 -13.62 8.81
C TRP A 149 -0.14 -12.35 8.17
N ASN A 150 0.59 -11.52 8.91
CA ASN A 150 1.07 -10.25 8.39
C ASN A 150 2.12 -10.48 7.28
N VAL A 151 2.98 -11.49 7.43
CA VAL A 151 3.95 -11.88 6.40
C VAL A 151 3.23 -12.43 5.16
N ILE A 152 2.37 -13.44 5.29
CA ILE A 152 1.63 -14.03 4.16
C ILE A 152 0.82 -12.97 3.42
N ARG A 153 0.13 -12.08 4.15
CA ARG A 153 -0.62 -10.98 3.55
C ARG A 153 0.29 -10.04 2.77
N ALA A 154 1.45 -9.67 3.30
CA ALA A 154 2.40 -8.81 2.60
C ALA A 154 2.90 -9.46 1.30
N PHE A 155 3.18 -10.78 1.32
CA PHE A 155 3.51 -11.54 0.13
C PHE A 155 2.38 -11.59 -0.90
N HIS A 156 1.12 -11.80 -0.49
CA HIS A 156 -0.03 -11.78 -1.41
C HIS A 156 -0.26 -10.41 -2.07
N LEU A 157 0.20 -9.33 -1.43
CA LEU A 157 0.12 -7.96 -1.92
C LEU A 157 1.34 -7.53 -2.74
N ALA A 158 2.39 -8.37 -2.83
CA ALA A 158 3.57 -8.09 -3.63
C ALA A 158 3.16 -7.83 -5.10
N GLY A 159 3.55 -6.68 -5.64
CA GLY A 159 3.21 -6.24 -6.99
C GLY A 159 1.79 -5.67 -7.16
N ARG A 160 0.98 -5.66 -6.09
CA ARG A 160 -0.40 -5.13 -6.08
C ARG A 160 -0.59 -3.94 -5.15
N CYS A 161 0.20 -3.84 -4.07
CA CYS A 161 0.11 -2.71 -3.13
C CYS A 161 0.37 -1.37 -3.82
N ILE A 162 -0.57 -0.44 -3.71
CA ILE A 162 -0.50 0.91 -4.30
C ILE A 162 -0.08 2.01 -3.29
N ASP A 163 0.50 1.61 -2.16
CA ASP A 163 0.91 2.48 -1.05
C ASP A 163 -0.18 3.43 -0.51
N CYS A 164 -1.44 2.99 -0.48
CA CYS A 164 -2.54 3.85 -0.06
C CYS A 164 -2.64 4.10 1.46
N GLY A 165 -1.87 3.38 2.28
CA GLY A 165 -1.85 3.54 3.74
C GLY A 165 -3.13 3.13 4.49
N GLU A 166 -4.18 2.71 3.78
CA GLU A 166 -5.50 2.42 4.35
C GLU A 166 -5.47 1.32 5.40
N CYS A 167 -4.60 0.32 5.21
CA CYS A 167 -4.45 -0.80 6.14
C CYS A 167 -3.91 -0.40 7.51
N GLU A 168 -3.03 0.60 7.55
CA GLU A 168 -2.48 1.18 8.77
C GLU A 168 -3.51 2.09 9.45
N ARG A 169 -4.14 2.99 8.69
CA ARG A 169 -5.21 3.85 9.22
C ARG A 169 -6.36 3.04 9.82
N ALA A 170 -6.75 1.94 9.19
CA ALA A 170 -7.84 1.10 9.69
C ALA A 170 -7.44 0.23 10.91
N CYS A 171 -6.17 0.20 11.30
CA CYS A 171 -5.70 -0.64 12.39
C CYS A 171 -6.08 -0.03 13.75
N PRO A 172 -6.95 -0.66 14.55
CA PRO A 172 -7.37 -0.10 15.84
C PRO A 172 -6.26 -0.10 16.91
N VAL A 173 -5.16 -0.82 16.66
CA VAL A 173 -4.00 -0.93 17.54
C VAL A 173 -2.73 -0.30 16.93
N GLY A 174 -2.90 0.51 15.88
CA GLY A 174 -1.84 1.34 15.31
C GLY A 174 -0.58 0.58 14.85
N ILE A 175 -0.73 -0.63 14.30
CA ILE A 175 0.41 -1.37 13.73
C ILE A 175 0.82 -0.69 12.41
N PRO A 176 2.12 -0.41 12.17
CA PRO A 176 2.62 0.27 10.98
C PRO A 176 2.62 -0.66 9.75
N LEU A 177 1.42 -1.09 9.33
CA LEU A 177 1.23 -2.06 8.25
C LEU A 177 1.65 -1.50 6.89
N ARG A 178 1.73 -0.17 6.71
CA ARG A 178 2.22 0.41 5.48
C ARG A 178 3.73 0.13 5.31
N GLU A 179 4.51 0.19 6.38
CA GLU A 179 5.98 0.01 6.33
C GLU A 179 6.39 -1.34 5.73
N VAL A 180 5.75 -2.44 6.17
CA VAL A 180 6.07 -3.78 5.64
C VAL A 180 5.74 -3.89 4.14
N ASN A 181 4.63 -3.31 3.71
CA ASN A 181 4.23 -3.35 2.29
C ASN A 181 5.10 -2.41 1.44
N LYS A 182 5.49 -1.25 1.98
CA LYS A 182 6.35 -0.28 1.32
C LYS A 182 7.79 -0.78 1.17
N LYS A 183 8.27 -1.62 2.10
CA LYS A 183 9.51 -2.39 1.95
C LYS A 183 9.43 -3.36 0.76
N ILE A 184 8.35 -4.13 0.65
CA ILE A 184 8.15 -5.02 -0.51
C ILE A 184 8.06 -4.23 -1.82
N GLU A 185 7.34 -3.11 -1.81
CA GLU A 185 7.28 -2.21 -2.97
C GLU A 185 8.66 -1.69 -3.39
N LYS A 186 9.49 -1.25 -2.44
CA LYS A 186 10.86 -0.81 -2.70
C LYS A 186 11.67 -1.92 -3.39
N ASP A 187 11.63 -3.14 -2.85
CA ASP A 187 12.38 -4.26 -3.43
C ASP A 187 11.90 -4.57 -4.84
N ILE A 188 10.58 -4.55 -5.07
CA ILE A 188 10.01 -4.74 -6.40
C ILE A 188 10.46 -3.65 -7.36
N LYS A 189 10.50 -2.39 -6.91
CA LYS A 189 10.96 -1.28 -7.73
C LYS A 189 12.45 -1.39 -8.05
N GLU A 190 13.27 -1.78 -7.08
CA GLU A 190 14.72 -1.93 -7.25
C GLU A 190 15.11 -3.14 -8.10
N LEU A 191 14.37 -4.25 -7.99
CA LEU A 191 14.66 -5.50 -8.70
C LEU A 191 14.04 -5.55 -10.11
N PHE A 192 12.83 -5.01 -10.29
CA PHE A 192 12.03 -5.21 -11.51
C PHE A 192 11.56 -3.90 -12.16
N ASP A 193 11.99 -2.74 -11.66
CA ASP A 193 11.52 -1.42 -12.09
C ASP A 193 9.99 -1.24 -12.07
N TYR A 194 9.28 -2.07 -11.29
CA TYR A 194 7.83 -2.18 -11.34
C TYR A 194 7.14 -1.28 -10.29
N GLU A 195 6.08 -0.58 -10.70
CA GLU A 195 5.21 0.18 -9.81
C GLU A 195 3.74 -0.27 -9.99
N ALA A 196 3.07 -0.65 -8.91
CA ALA A 196 1.68 -1.10 -8.97
C ALA A 196 0.73 0.05 -9.34
N GLY A 197 -0.19 -0.21 -10.27
CA GLY A 197 -1.19 0.75 -10.71
C GLY A 197 -0.63 1.92 -11.53
N ALA A 198 0.55 1.79 -12.13
CA ALA A 198 1.17 2.87 -12.90
C ALA A 198 0.55 3.06 -14.29
N GLY A 199 0.01 2.00 -14.90
CA GLY A 199 -0.72 2.03 -16.17
C GLY A 199 -1.52 0.75 -16.43
N VAL A 200 -2.59 0.84 -17.22
CA VAL A 200 -3.50 -0.31 -17.49
C VAL A 200 -2.82 -1.39 -18.32
N ASP A 201 -1.99 -1.00 -19.29
CA ASP A 201 -1.31 -1.93 -20.20
C ASP A 201 -0.05 -2.58 -19.60
N GLN A 202 0.36 -2.15 -18.41
CA GLN A 202 1.47 -2.77 -17.68
C GLN A 202 1.05 -4.18 -17.25
N LYS A 203 1.87 -5.19 -17.55
CA LYS A 203 1.60 -6.57 -17.16
C LYS A 203 1.79 -6.75 -15.65
N PRO A 204 0.90 -7.45 -14.92
CA PRO A 204 1.10 -7.71 -13.49
C PRO A 204 2.41 -8.45 -13.23
N LEU A 205 3.19 -7.97 -12.26
CA LEU A 205 4.53 -8.48 -11.94
C LEU A 205 4.60 -10.00 -11.80
N LEU A 206 3.72 -10.58 -10.98
CA LEU A 206 3.72 -12.02 -10.68
C LEU A 206 2.99 -12.85 -11.75
N SER A 207 2.55 -12.24 -12.84
CA SER A 207 1.86 -12.91 -13.96
C SER A 207 2.64 -12.80 -15.28
N CYS A 208 3.84 -12.21 -15.25
CA CYS A 208 4.76 -12.17 -16.38
C CYS A 208 6.08 -12.88 -16.06
N PHE A 209 6.79 -13.25 -17.11
CA PHE A 209 8.12 -13.83 -17.05
C PHE A 209 9.02 -12.98 -17.95
N ASP A 210 10.18 -12.57 -17.45
CA ASP A 210 11.24 -11.92 -18.22
C ASP A 210 12.53 -12.75 -18.11
N GLN A 211 13.19 -13.00 -19.24
CA GLN A 211 14.47 -13.73 -19.27
C GLN A 211 15.63 -12.90 -18.70
N ASN A 212 15.44 -11.58 -18.55
CA ASN A 212 16.44 -10.66 -18.01
C ASN A 212 16.18 -10.33 -16.54
N ASP A 213 15.25 -11.02 -15.87
CA ASP A 213 15.02 -10.84 -14.44
C ASP A 213 16.30 -11.13 -13.63
N PRO A 214 16.56 -10.43 -12.51
CA PRO A 214 17.76 -10.66 -11.71
C PRO A 214 17.77 -12.05 -11.08
N GLU A 215 18.66 -12.93 -11.53
CA GLU A 215 18.84 -14.30 -11.03
C GLU A 215 19.88 -14.39 -9.90
N ASP A 216 20.11 -13.31 -9.16
CA ASP A 216 21.20 -13.17 -8.16
C ASP A 216 21.14 -14.19 -7.00
N PHE A 217 20.00 -14.89 -6.87
CA PHE A 217 19.73 -15.92 -5.86
C PHE A 217 20.01 -17.35 -6.35
N ILE A 218 20.08 -17.62 -7.66
CA ILE A 218 20.50 -18.91 -8.21
C ILE A 218 22.02 -18.90 -8.31
N ARG A 219 22.69 -19.51 -7.33
CA ARG A 219 24.15 -19.69 -7.28
C ARG A 219 24.53 -21.15 -7.36
#